data_AF-A0A919XHH4-F1
#
_entry.id   AF-A0A919XHH4-F1
#
_cell.length_a   1.000
_cell.length_b   1.000
_cell.length_c   1.000
_cell.angle_alpha   90.00
_cell.angle_beta   90.00
_cell.angle_gamma   90.00
#
_symmetry.space_group_name_H-M   'P 1'
#
loop_
_entity.id
_entity.type
_entity.pdbx_description
1 polymer ?
#
loop_
_entity_poly.entity_id
_entity_poly.type
_entity_poly.pdbx_seq_one_letter_code
_entity_poly.pdbx_strand_id
1 'polypeptide(L)'
;MILSTDQDCIHERADRRMEPFYWILTFEVMTFVLALGAALVIGPLYWAYRFQSWAFLLLVLLVPGLWLIRFSVRYLRSAIRKNRLLSRYRLCRDRIEYRIYHHPDTKVSEGTIPLDRIERIYVSYYVALYHYAYRKSKFNEQQPTYHILPMVNVVYRDETNRRVLGVPFYEYFDAEQWLKELQSRDIPIWATAVLPGALPEEEQMRLLEDESNSRPFPFHHHLQKELEQLVSEIEQSRPVEAGGADGTAPHQEAGERPPAGIQRFKPQWSTLIIFALLFAFIYAFLKIAFKGNIPSDGFGICFAVSLAGGLIYLFLAKRLTFWVPLRYAVALFLGWALIGAFMPETDAGIGEEYYISTLTAGVFTAFAIWPVFGILYWIRKKRGRRP
;
A
#
# COMPACT_ATOMS: atom_id res chain seq x y z
N MET A 1 -0.75 20.26 -32.48
CA MET A 1 -1.62 19.26 -33.16
C MET A 1 -0.70 18.32 -33.91
N ILE A 2 -0.54 17.09 -33.42
CA ILE A 2 0.24 16.06 -34.12
C ILE A 2 -0.70 15.47 -35.18
N LEU A 3 -0.53 15.85 -36.44
CA LEU A 3 -1.13 15.16 -37.59
C LEU A 3 -0.35 13.85 -37.76
N SER A 4 -0.73 12.82 -37.00
CA SER A 4 -0.15 11.49 -37.13
C SER A 4 -0.67 10.86 -38.43
N THR A 5 0.13 10.90 -39.49
CA THR A 5 -0.01 9.91 -40.56
C THR A 5 0.40 8.56 -39.98
N ASP A 6 -0.58 7.71 -39.67
CA ASP A 6 -0.42 6.35 -39.11
C ASP A 6 0.48 5.42 -39.96
N GLN A 7 0.90 5.86 -41.15
CA GLN A 7 1.66 5.07 -42.13
C GLN A 7 3.14 4.86 -41.80
N ASP A 8 3.73 5.60 -40.84
CA ASP A 8 5.17 5.51 -40.50
C ASP A 8 5.47 4.94 -39.10
N CYS A 9 4.45 4.52 -38.35
CA CYS A 9 4.62 3.94 -37.02
C CYS A 9 5.03 2.46 -37.13
N ILE A 10 6.21 2.13 -36.61
CA ILE A 10 6.72 0.75 -36.60
C ILE A 10 6.10 -0.01 -35.43
N HIS A 11 6.13 0.59 -34.24
CA HIS A 11 5.59 -0.02 -33.03
C HIS A 11 4.98 1.03 -32.09
N GLU A 12 3.81 0.73 -31.53
CA GLU A 12 3.15 1.55 -30.52
C GLU A 12 3.05 0.80 -29.20
N ARG A 13 3.59 1.41 -28.15
CA ARG A 13 3.43 0.98 -26.76
C ARG A 13 2.48 1.93 -26.04
N ALA A 14 1.39 1.39 -25.51
CA ALA A 14 0.41 2.13 -24.72
C ALA A 14 0.21 1.52 -23.33
N ASP A 15 -0.01 2.36 -22.31
CA ASP A 15 -0.42 1.89 -20.98
C ASP A 15 -1.73 1.09 -21.08
N ARG A 16 -1.84 0.02 -20.30
CA ARG A 16 -3.02 -0.86 -20.30
C ARG A 16 -4.12 -0.30 -19.43
N ARG A 17 -5.37 -0.53 -19.85
CA ARG A 17 -6.52 -0.34 -18.95
C ARG A 17 -6.52 -1.43 -17.90
N MET A 18 -7.05 -1.09 -16.73
CA MET A 18 -7.34 -2.10 -15.70
C MET A 18 -8.31 -3.14 -16.29
N GLU A 19 -8.05 -4.41 -16.03
CA GLU A 19 -8.91 -5.50 -16.47
C GLU A 19 -10.34 -5.31 -15.93
N PRO A 20 -11.38 -5.66 -16.71
CA PRO A 20 -12.78 -5.40 -16.33
C PRO A 20 -13.15 -5.95 -14.95
N PHE A 21 -12.61 -7.13 -14.59
CA PHE A 21 -12.85 -7.75 -13.29
C PHE A 21 -12.36 -6.87 -12.12
N TYR A 22 -11.08 -6.47 -12.14
CA TYR A 22 -10.52 -5.61 -11.09
C TYR A 22 -11.15 -4.23 -11.09
N TRP A 23 -11.55 -3.73 -12.27
CA TRP A 23 -12.27 -2.48 -12.40
C TRP A 23 -13.64 -2.54 -11.70
N ILE A 24 -14.46 -3.56 -12.00
CA ILE A 24 -15.76 -3.77 -11.36
C ILE A 24 -15.58 -3.95 -9.85
N LEU A 25 -14.65 -4.81 -9.42
CA LEU A 25 -14.37 -5.04 -7.99
C LEU A 25 -13.99 -3.75 -7.26
N THR A 26 -13.16 -2.90 -7.87
CA THR A 26 -12.77 -1.61 -7.30
C THR A 26 -13.98 -0.70 -7.13
N PHE A 27 -14.88 -0.64 -8.13
CA PHE A 27 -16.12 0.14 -8.03
C PHE A 27 -17.06 -0.40 -6.98
N GLU A 28 -17.23 -1.71 -6.92
CA GLU A 28 -18.09 -2.38 -5.95
C GLU A 28 -17.62 -2.10 -4.52
N VAL A 29 -16.34 -2.33 -4.22
CA VAL A 29 -15.76 -2.04 -2.91
C VAL A 29 -15.91 -0.56 -2.56
N MET A 30 -15.63 0.36 -3.50
CA MET A 30 -15.77 1.80 -3.22
C MET A 30 -17.23 2.22 -3.05
N THR A 31 -18.18 1.55 -3.70
CA THR A 31 -19.62 1.78 -3.52
C THR A 31 -20.05 1.34 -2.12
N PHE A 32 -19.59 0.18 -1.65
CA PHE A 32 -19.82 -0.26 -0.27
C PHE A 32 -19.22 0.71 0.77
N VAL A 33 -17.99 1.19 0.56
CA VAL A 33 -17.36 2.17 1.45
C VAL A 33 -18.14 3.50 1.45
N LEU A 34 -18.66 3.92 0.29
CA LEU A 34 -19.47 5.13 0.18
C LEU A 34 -20.82 4.96 0.89
N ALA A 35 -21.48 3.81 0.73
CA ALA A 35 -22.71 3.47 1.43
C ALA A 35 -22.51 3.42 2.96
N LEU A 36 -21.41 2.83 3.42
CA LEU A 36 -21.01 2.82 4.82
C LEU A 36 -20.77 4.25 5.34
N GLY A 37 -20.05 5.08 4.57
CA GLY A 37 -19.85 6.49 4.89
C GLY A 37 -21.16 7.26 5.00
N ALA A 38 -22.10 7.04 4.07
CA ALA A 38 -23.43 7.64 4.10
C ALA A 38 -24.26 7.16 5.30
N ALA A 39 -24.23 5.87 5.63
CA ALA A 39 -24.90 5.33 6.81
C ALA A 39 -24.36 5.93 8.11
N LEU A 40 -23.04 6.15 8.21
CA LEU A 40 -22.41 6.81 9.35
C LEU A 40 -22.74 8.31 9.47
N VAL A 41 -23.26 8.94 8.41
CA VAL A 41 -23.72 10.34 8.47
C VAL A 41 -25.23 10.38 8.70
N ILE A 42 -26.01 9.71 7.85
CA ILE A 42 -27.47 9.72 7.86
C ILE A 42 -28.01 9.03 9.12
N GLY A 43 -27.41 7.91 9.53
CA GLY A 43 -27.83 7.15 10.70
C GLY A 43 -27.86 8.00 11.97
N PRO A 44 -26.72 8.52 12.43
CA PRO A 44 -26.68 9.37 13.61
C PRO A 44 -27.63 10.58 13.55
N LEU A 45 -27.77 11.21 12.38
CA LEU A 45 -28.70 12.33 12.20
C LEU A 45 -30.16 11.90 12.38
N TYR A 46 -30.55 10.78 11.79
CA TYR A 46 -31.90 10.22 11.92
C TYR A 46 -32.21 9.84 13.37
N TRP A 47 -31.28 9.16 14.05
CA TRP A 47 -31.45 8.74 15.45
C TRP A 47 -31.49 9.94 16.40
N ALA A 48 -30.64 10.95 16.21
CA ALA A 48 -30.65 12.18 16.99
C ALA A 48 -31.99 12.94 16.82
N TYR A 49 -32.50 13.03 15.59
CA TYR A 49 -33.79 13.63 15.31
C TYR A 49 -34.95 12.87 15.99
N ARG A 50 -34.94 11.53 15.93
CA ARG A 50 -36.06 10.69 16.38
C ARG A 50 -36.13 10.48 17.89
N PHE A 51 -34.99 10.39 18.57
CA PHE A 51 -34.91 9.99 19.99
C PHE A 51 -34.43 11.11 20.94
N GLN A 52 -33.98 12.26 20.41
CA GLN A 52 -33.66 13.53 21.11
C GLN A 52 -32.84 13.46 22.42
N SER A 53 -32.19 12.32 22.69
CA SER A 53 -31.51 12.01 23.96
C SER A 53 -30.04 11.66 23.71
N TRP A 54 -29.51 10.61 24.36
CA TRP A 54 -28.16 10.06 24.19
C TRP A 54 -27.72 9.80 22.74
N ALA A 55 -28.65 9.75 21.79
CA ALA A 55 -28.37 9.69 20.35
C ALA A 55 -27.47 10.83 19.84
N PHE A 56 -27.40 11.99 20.52
CA PHE A 56 -26.44 13.04 20.18
C PHE A 56 -24.97 12.58 20.29
N LEU A 57 -24.66 11.58 21.12
CA LEU A 57 -23.31 11.00 21.22
C LEU A 57 -22.89 10.32 19.90
N LEU A 58 -23.84 9.83 19.11
CA LEU A 58 -23.56 9.24 17.79
C LEU A 58 -23.11 10.29 16.77
N LEU A 59 -23.32 11.59 17.02
CA LEU A 59 -22.90 12.64 16.08
C LEU A 59 -21.38 12.69 15.86
N VAL A 60 -20.58 12.14 16.79
CA VAL A 60 -19.13 11.96 16.59
C VAL A 60 -18.83 11.11 15.33
N LEU A 61 -19.73 10.21 14.93
CA LEU A 61 -19.58 9.37 13.73
C LEU A 61 -19.72 10.14 12.41
N LEU A 62 -20.23 11.39 12.42
CA LEU A 62 -20.27 12.21 11.21
C LEU A 62 -18.88 12.47 10.64
N VAL A 63 -17.87 12.67 11.51
CA VAL A 63 -16.50 12.95 11.09
C VAL A 63 -15.91 11.79 10.28
N PRO A 64 -15.86 10.53 10.78
CA PRO A 64 -15.40 9.41 9.97
C PRO A 64 -16.31 9.12 8.77
N GLY A 65 -17.63 9.33 8.87
CA GLY A 65 -18.56 9.15 7.75
C GLY A 65 -18.27 10.10 6.58
N LEU A 66 -18.16 11.41 6.84
CA LEU A 66 -17.80 12.40 5.83
C LEU A 66 -16.40 12.17 5.27
N TRP A 67 -15.45 11.74 6.11
CA TRP A 67 -14.11 11.38 5.68
C TRP A 67 -14.13 10.20 4.69
N LEU A 68 -14.89 9.13 4.97
CA LEU A 68 -15.03 7.97 4.07
C LEU A 68 -15.65 8.36 2.73
N ILE A 69 -16.69 9.19 2.72
CA ILE A 69 -17.32 9.69 1.49
C ILE A 69 -16.28 10.46 0.67
N ARG A 70 -15.59 11.43 1.29
CA ARG A 70 -14.57 12.25 0.62
C ARG A 70 -13.41 11.41 0.10
N PHE A 71 -12.96 10.42 0.88
CA PHE A 71 -11.91 9.49 0.49
C PHE A 71 -12.34 8.67 -0.74
N SER A 72 -13.52 8.06 -0.70
CA SER A 72 -14.05 7.20 -1.76
C SER A 72 -14.20 7.97 -3.08
N VAL A 73 -14.78 9.17 -3.03
CA VAL A 73 -14.94 10.03 -4.22
C VAL A 73 -13.59 10.44 -4.80
N ARG A 74 -12.63 10.84 -3.96
CA ARG A 74 -11.28 11.21 -4.41
C ARG A 74 -10.54 10.03 -5.02
N TYR A 75 -10.62 8.86 -4.40
CA TYR A 75 -10.00 7.64 -4.88
C TYR A 75 -10.60 7.23 -6.22
N LEU A 76 -11.94 7.18 -6.34
CA LEU A 76 -12.63 6.79 -7.57
C LEU A 76 -12.32 7.76 -8.72
N ARG A 77 -12.31 9.06 -8.46
CA ARG A 77 -11.89 10.07 -9.45
C ARG A 77 -10.46 9.85 -9.93
N SER A 78 -9.55 9.53 -9.01
CA SER A 78 -8.15 9.20 -9.33
C SER A 78 -8.05 7.92 -10.17
N ALA A 79 -8.77 6.86 -9.79
CA ALA A 79 -8.80 5.59 -10.51
C ALA A 79 -9.37 5.72 -11.93
N ILE A 80 -10.51 6.44 -12.10
CA ILE A 80 -11.09 6.77 -13.41
C ILE A 80 -10.11 7.53 -14.27
N ARG A 81 -9.41 8.49 -13.68
CA ARG A 81 -8.43 9.29 -14.40
C ARG A 81 -7.26 8.44 -14.87
N LYS A 82 -6.69 7.59 -14.01
CA LYS A 82 -5.60 6.66 -14.37
C LYS A 82 -6.02 5.68 -15.47
N ASN A 83 -7.26 5.17 -15.42
CA ASN A 83 -7.75 4.22 -16.42
C ASN A 83 -8.09 4.87 -17.77
N ARG A 84 -8.35 6.19 -17.79
CA ARG A 84 -8.68 6.95 -19.02
C ARG A 84 -7.45 7.59 -19.67
N LEU A 85 -6.54 8.14 -18.86
CA LEU A 85 -5.35 8.85 -19.32
C LEU A 85 -4.16 7.89 -19.36
N LEU A 86 -4.04 7.17 -20.47
CA LEU A 86 -3.01 6.17 -20.68
C LEU A 86 -1.82 6.80 -21.39
N SER A 87 -0.61 6.60 -20.88
CA SER A 87 0.60 7.07 -21.55
C SER A 87 0.81 6.29 -22.84
N ARG A 88 1.36 6.96 -23.86
CA ARG A 88 1.61 6.36 -25.17
C ARG A 88 3.01 6.72 -25.67
N TYR A 89 3.66 5.75 -26.28
CA TYR A 89 4.99 5.84 -26.82
C TYR A 89 4.96 5.16 -28.19
N ARG A 90 5.39 5.88 -29.23
CA ARG A 90 5.39 5.39 -30.60
C ARG A 90 6.80 5.48 -31.15
N LEU A 91 7.28 4.36 -31.69
CA LEU A 91 8.52 4.31 -32.45
C LEU A 91 8.15 4.41 -33.93
N CYS A 92 8.49 5.55 -34.52
CA CYS A 92 8.32 5.81 -35.95
C CYS A 92 9.65 5.59 -36.68
N ARG A 93 9.59 5.63 -38.02
CA ARG A 93 10.78 5.44 -38.87
C ARG A 93 11.90 6.46 -38.70
N ASP A 94 11.69 7.59 -38.09
CA ASP A 94 12.69 8.66 -37.98
C ASP A 94 12.71 9.34 -36.61
N ARG A 95 11.75 8.99 -35.75
CA ARG A 95 11.54 9.66 -34.46
C ARG A 95 10.81 8.76 -33.46
N ILE A 96 10.92 9.13 -32.20
CA ILE A 96 10.11 8.59 -31.09
C ILE A 96 9.10 9.66 -30.68
N GLU A 97 7.82 9.34 -30.70
CA GLU A 97 6.76 10.22 -30.20
C GLU A 97 6.30 9.72 -28.82
N TYR A 98 6.14 10.63 -27.86
CA TYR A 98 5.66 10.27 -26.54
C TYR A 98 4.59 11.22 -26.03
N ARG A 99 3.68 10.66 -25.25
CA ARG A 99 2.65 11.36 -24.49
C ARG A 99 2.54 10.72 -23.12
N ILE A 100 3.06 11.40 -22.11
CA ILE A 100 3.16 10.90 -20.74
C ILE A 100 2.20 11.67 -19.85
N TYR A 101 1.36 10.94 -19.12
CA TYR A 101 0.51 11.50 -18.09
C TYR A 101 1.17 11.27 -16.72
N HIS A 102 1.72 12.33 -16.13
CA HIS A 102 2.33 12.24 -14.81
C HIS A 102 1.24 12.16 -13.74
N HIS A 103 1.08 11.03 -13.08
CA HIS A 103 0.19 10.90 -11.93
C HIS A 103 0.95 11.15 -10.62
N PRO A 104 0.42 11.96 -9.68
CA PRO A 104 -0.95 12.48 -9.59
C PRO A 104 -1.21 13.81 -10.34
N ASP A 105 -0.17 14.45 -10.84
CA ASP A 105 -0.23 15.78 -11.45
C ASP A 105 -1.15 15.86 -12.68
N THR A 106 -1.52 17.07 -13.07
CA THR A 106 -2.30 17.32 -14.32
C THR A 106 -1.41 17.59 -15.52
N LYS A 107 -0.09 17.52 -15.33
CA LYS A 107 0.89 17.80 -16.36
C LYS A 107 0.93 16.66 -17.37
N VAL A 108 0.89 17.03 -18.63
CA VAL A 108 1.08 16.13 -19.75
C VAL A 108 2.41 16.51 -20.39
N SER A 109 3.31 15.55 -20.50
CA SER A 109 4.57 15.73 -21.20
C SER A 109 4.43 15.09 -22.58
N GLU A 110 4.39 15.93 -23.60
CA GLU A 110 4.28 15.54 -25.00
C GLU A 110 5.53 15.99 -25.73
N GLY A 111 6.05 15.15 -26.62
CA GLY A 111 7.24 15.50 -27.38
C GLY A 111 7.56 14.48 -28.47
N THR A 112 8.52 14.87 -29.29
CA THR A 112 9.01 14.08 -30.41
C THR A 112 10.53 14.14 -30.40
N ILE A 113 11.17 12.99 -30.43
CA ILE A 113 12.62 12.84 -30.37
C ILE A 113 13.08 12.27 -31.72
N PRO A 114 13.68 13.09 -32.59
CA PRO A 114 14.36 12.61 -33.78
C PRO A 114 15.45 11.58 -33.42
N LEU A 115 15.54 10.48 -34.17
CA LEU A 115 16.46 9.38 -33.85
C LEU A 115 17.93 9.79 -33.97
N ASP A 116 18.26 10.77 -34.81
CA ASP A 116 19.60 11.36 -34.95
C ASP A 116 20.06 12.12 -33.69
N ARG A 117 19.13 12.53 -32.82
CA ARG A 117 19.44 13.19 -31.54
C ARG A 117 19.62 12.21 -30.38
N ILE A 118 19.39 10.92 -30.61
CA ILE A 118 19.59 9.90 -29.58
C ILE A 118 21.08 9.62 -29.48
N GLU A 119 21.63 9.86 -28.30
CA GLU A 119 23.05 9.62 -28.05
C GLU A 119 23.29 8.17 -27.63
N ARG A 120 22.40 7.64 -26.78
CA ARG A 120 22.53 6.28 -26.24
C ARG A 120 21.21 5.75 -25.71
N ILE A 121 21.07 4.43 -25.73
CA ILE A 121 19.95 3.72 -25.15
C ILE A 121 20.44 2.85 -24.00
N TYR A 122 19.75 2.90 -22.87
CA TYR A 122 20.00 2.05 -21.72
C TYR A 122 18.81 1.16 -21.42
N VAL A 123 19.04 -0.14 -21.46
CA VAL A 123 18.08 -1.15 -21.02
C VAL A 123 18.25 -1.39 -19.53
N SER A 124 17.17 -1.22 -18.78
CA SER A 124 17.14 -1.40 -17.34
C SER A 124 15.87 -2.14 -16.93
N TYR A 125 15.67 -2.25 -15.61
CA TYR A 125 14.41 -2.69 -15.04
C TYR A 125 13.64 -1.54 -14.41
N TYR A 126 12.34 -1.76 -14.20
CA TYR A 126 11.52 -0.96 -13.29
C TYR A 126 10.59 -1.87 -12.48
N VAL A 127 10.15 -1.36 -11.33
CA VAL A 127 9.24 -2.07 -10.43
C VAL A 127 7.81 -1.63 -10.72
N ALA A 128 7.01 -2.52 -11.31
CA ALA A 128 5.60 -2.32 -11.57
C ALA A 128 4.76 -2.78 -10.37
N LEU A 129 4.12 -1.82 -9.70
CA LEU A 129 3.20 -2.06 -8.59
C LEU A 129 1.81 -2.46 -9.10
N TYR A 130 1.23 -3.52 -8.54
CA TYR A 130 -0.12 -3.98 -8.87
C TYR A 130 -0.33 -4.28 -10.37
N HIS A 131 0.74 -4.69 -11.07
CA HIS A 131 0.70 -5.01 -12.49
C HIS A 131 -0.34 -6.09 -12.83
N TYR A 132 -0.63 -7.01 -11.88
CA TYR A 132 -1.67 -8.02 -12.01
C TYR A 132 -3.06 -7.45 -12.33
N ALA A 133 -3.35 -6.21 -11.94
CA ALA A 133 -4.65 -5.58 -12.24
C ALA A 133 -4.80 -5.18 -13.71
N TYR A 134 -3.70 -5.19 -14.47
CA TYR A 134 -3.60 -4.75 -15.86
C TYR A 134 -3.22 -5.89 -16.82
N ARG A 135 -3.17 -7.12 -16.31
CA ARG A 135 -2.91 -8.34 -17.08
C ARG A 135 -4.03 -9.34 -16.84
N LYS A 136 -4.43 -10.04 -17.89
CA LYS A 136 -5.32 -11.21 -17.78
C LYS A 136 -4.71 -12.23 -16.81
N SER A 137 -5.30 -12.36 -15.63
CA SER A 137 -4.94 -13.36 -14.63
C SER A 137 -5.96 -14.49 -14.62
N LYS A 138 -5.50 -15.72 -14.35
CA LYS A 138 -6.41 -16.84 -14.09
C LYS A 138 -6.83 -16.82 -12.62
N PHE A 139 -8.05 -17.27 -12.31
CA PHE A 139 -8.62 -17.24 -10.95
C PHE A 139 -7.75 -17.95 -9.89
N ASN A 140 -7.02 -19.01 -10.28
CA ASN A 140 -6.15 -19.79 -9.37
C ASN A 140 -4.66 -19.38 -9.43
N GLU A 141 -4.32 -18.29 -10.10
CA GLU A 141 -2.93 -17.88 -10.27
C GLU A 141 -2.51 -16.95 -9.12
N GLN A 142 -1.43 -17.31 -8.41
CA GLN A 142 -0.84 -16.41 -7.42
C GLN A 142 -0.19 -15.23 -8.15
N GLN A 143 -0.79 -14.05 -7.98
CA GLN A 143 -0.30 -12.82 -8.60
C GLN A 143 0.62 -12.08 -7.63
N PRO A 144 1.91 -11.88 -7.98
CA PRO A 144 2.80 -11.13 -7.12
C PRO A 144 2.43 -9.65 -7.15
N THR A 145 2.58 -8.99 -6.00
CA THR A 145 2.25 -7.55 -5.86
C THR A 145 3.24 -6.65 -6.61
N TYR A 146 4.45 -7.15 -6.83
CA TYR A 146 5.55 -6.48 -7.50
C TYR A 146 5.97 -7.33 -8.70
N HIS A 147 6.08 -6.69 -9.87
CA HIS A 147 6.71 -7.29 -11.03
C HIS A 147 7.90 -6.45 -11.45
N ILE A 148 9.03 -7.09 -11.70
CA ILE A 148 10.20 -6.46 -12.31
C ILE A 148 10.02 -6.62 -13.83
N LEU A 149 10.02 -5.50 -14.54
CA LEU A 149 9.73 -5.46 -15.97
C LEU A 149 10.79 -4.61 -16.70
N PRO A 150 11.02 -4.84 -18.00
CA PRO A 150 12.04 -4.12 -18.75
C PRO A 150 11.64 -2.66 -18.98
N MET A 151 12.63 -1.78 -18.96
CA MET A 151 12.50 -0.37 -19.26
C MET A 151 13.62 0.04 -20.23
N VAL A 152 13.27 0.83 -21.23
CA VAL A 152 14.24 1.40 -22.18
C VAL A 152 14.36 2.88 -21.86
N ASN A 153 15.55 3.32 -21.46
CA ASN A 153 15.85 4.73 -21.20
C ASN A 153 16.58 5.29 -22.41
N VAL A 154 15.97 6.27 -23.06
CA VAL A 154 16.51 6.95 -24.23
C VAL A 154 17.17 8.23 -23.77
N VAL A 155 18.49 8.32 -23.92
CA VAL A 155 19.26 9.54 -23.64
C VAL A 155 19.40 10.31 -24.94
N TYR A 156 18.90 11.55 -24.96
CA TYR A 156 18.86 12.37 -26.16
C TYR A 156 19.24 13.82 -25.86
N ARG A 157 19.63 14.54 -26.91
CA ARG A 157 19.94 15.96 -26.84
C ARG A 157 18.74 16.80 -27.27
N ASP A 158 18.31 17.69 -26.39
CA ASP A 158 17.25 18.66 -26.63
C ASP A 158 17.84 20.07 -26.61
N GLU A 159 18.06 20.64 -27.81
CA GLU A 159 18.73 21.92 -28.06
C GLU A 159 20.15 22.02 -27.46
N THR A 160 20.24 22.30 -26.16
CA THR A 160 21.50 22.40 -25.39
C THR A 160 21.56 21.46 -24.19
N ASN A 161 20.44 20.85 -23.79
CA ASN A 161 20.36 20.02 -22.60
C ASN A 161 20.26 18.54 -22.97
N ARG A 162 20.96 17.70 -22.20
CA ARG A 162 20.74 16.25 -22.23
C ARG A 162 19.50 15.90 -21.42
N ARG A 163 18.71 14.98 -21.94
CA ARG A 163 17.45 14.55 -21.36
C ARG A 163 17.30 13.04 -21.42
N VAL A 164 16.47 12.49 -20.54
CA VAL A 164 16.19 11.06 -20.48
C VAL A 164 14.71 10.79 -20.60
N LEU A 165 14.35 9.96 -21.58
CA LEU A 165 13.01 9.42 -21.73
C LEU A 165 12.99 7.96 -21.28
N GLY A 166 12.32 7.69 -20.16
CA GLY A 166 12.04 6.34 -19.69
C GLY A 166 10.80 5.75 -20.36
N VAL A 167 10.96 4.64 -21.09
CA VAL A 167 9.89 3.88 -21.75
C VAL A 167 9.72 2.53 -21.04
N PRO A 168 8.74 2.39 -20.13
CA PRO A 168 8.49 1.12 -19.44
C PRO A 168 7.78 0.13 -20.36
N PHE A 169 8.12 -1.15 -20.34
CA PHE A 169 7.42 -2.18 -21.12
C PHE A 169 6.69 -3.17 -20.20
N TYR A 170 5.58 -3.73 -20.66
CA TYR A 170 4.85 -4.78 -19.92
C TYR A 170 5.24 -6.20 -20.36
N GLU A 171 5.74 -6.31 -21.59
CA GLU A 171 6.16 -7.55 -22.21
C GLU A 171 7.55 -7.37 -22.80
N TYR A 172 8.41 -8.36 -22.60
CA TYR A 172 9.78 -8.33 -23.13
C TYR A 172 9.79 -8.26 -24.67
N PHE A 173 8.81 -8.90 -25.32
CA PHE A 173 8.69 -8.90 -26.77
C PHE A 173 8.54 -7.50 -27.38
N ASP A 174 7.74 -6.63 -26.78
CA ASP A 174 7.55 -5.24 -27.25
C ASP A 174 8.87 -4.45 -27.13
N ALA A 175 9.61 -4.66 -26.02
CA ALA A 175 10.92 -4.06 -25.82
C ALA A 175 11.95 -4.61 -26.82
N GLU A 176 11.94 -5.91 -27.11
CA GLU A 176 12.80 -6.54 -28.11
C GLU A 176 12.59 -5.94 -29.50
N GLN A 177 11.33 -5.69 -29.90
CA GLN A 177 11.05 -5.03 -31.18
C GLN A 177 11.66 -3.63 -31.25
N TRP A 178 11.52 -2.84 -30.18
CA TRP A 178 12.15 -1.52 -30.10
C TRP A 178 13.67 -1.61 -30.20
N LEU A 179 14.30 -2.52 -29.47
CA LEU A 179 15.76 -2.66 -29.45
C LEU A 179 16.30 -3.10 -30.81
N LYS A 180 15.65 -4.04 -31.51
CA LYS A 180 16.04 -4.44 -32.88
C LYS A 180 16.04 -3.28 -33.85
N GLU A 181 14.97 -2.48 -33.84
CA GLU A 181 14.82 -1.34 -34.73
C GLU A 181 15.87 -0.26 -34.44
N LEU A 182 16.15 0.01 -33.17
CA LEU A 182 17.15 1.01 -32.77
C LEU A 182 18.58 0.53 -33.06
N GLN A 183 18.87 -0.76 -32.85
CA GLN A 183 20.17 -1.36 -33.17
C GLN A 183 20.44 -1.40 -34.67
N SER A 184 19.41 -1.63 -35.49
CA SER A 184 19.54 -1.63 -36.97
C SER A 184 19.97 -0.29 -37.56
N ARG A 185 19.94 0.77 -36.75
CA ARG A 185 20.31 2.14 -37.08
C ARG A 185 21.62 2.58 -36.43
N ASP A 186 22.41 1.61 -35.95
CA ASP A 186 23.69 1.83 -35.29
C ASP A 186 23.61 2.70 -34.02
N ILE A 187 22.44 2.77 -33.36
CA ILE A 187 22.31 3.46 -32.08
C ILE A 187 22.91 2.58 -30.97
N PRO A 188 23.85 3.09 -30.16
CA PRO A 188 24.51 2.28 -29.14
C PRO A 188 23.56 1.91 -28.01
N ILE A 189 23.41 0.60 -27.79
CA ILE A 189 22.59 0.03 -26.72
C ILE A 189 23.49 -0.46 -25.59
N TRP A 190 23.12 -0.09 -24.38
CA TRP A 190 23.78 -0.45 -23.14
C TRP A 190 22.76 -1.08 -22.21
N ALA A 191 23.21 -1.88 -21.27
CA ALA A 191 22.38 -2.37 -20.18
C ALA A 191 22.96 -1.91 -18.85
N THR A 192 22.07 -1.65 -17.90
CA THR A 192 22.42 -1.15 -16.56
C THR A 192 21.73 -1.96 -15.47
N ALA A 193 22.44 -2.19 -14.36
CA ALA A 193 21.91 -2.86 -13.18
C ALA A 193 21.08 -1.92 -12.27
N VAL A 194 20.99 -0.63 -12.62
CA VAL A 194 20.32 0.38 -11.81
C VAL A 194 18.83 0.49 -12.17
N LEU A 195 18.00 0.90 -11.20
CA LEU A 195 16.57 1.16 -11.37
C LEU A 195 16.30 2.68 -11.46
N PRO A 196 16.47 3.33 -12.62
CA PRO A 196 16.41 4.79 -12.73
C PRO A 196 15.01 5.37 -12.54
N GLY A 197 13.95 4.61 -12.84
CA GLY A 197 12.59 5.14 -13.01
C GLY A 197 11.94 5.84 -11.81
N ALA A 198 12.53 5.77 -10.61
CA ALA A 198 12.03 6.45 -9.40
C ALA A 198 12.74 7.77 -9.06
N LEU A 199 13.82 8.12 -9.77
CA LEU A 199 14.71 9.23 -9.41
C LEU A 199 14.42 10.49 -10.27
N PRO A 200 14.81 11.69 -9.83
CA PRO A 200 14.82 12.89 -10.68
C PRO A 200 15.67 12.71 -11.94
N GLU A 201 15.32 13.39 -13.03
CA GLU A 201 15.99 13.27 -14.35
C GLU A 201 17.52 13.46 -14.28
N GLU A 202 17.99 14.42 -13.48
CA GLU A 202 19.42 14.69 -13.28
C GLU A 202 20.17 13.52 -12.61
N GLU A 203 19.54 12.88 -11.62
CA GLU A 203 20.10 11.72 -10.93
C GLU A 203 20.06 10.47 -11.82
N GLN A 204 18.99 10.32 -12.61
CA GLN A 204 18.90 9.26 -13.62
C GLN A 204 20.06 9.35 -14.61
N MET A 205 20.35 10.55 -15.14
CA MET A 205 21.48 10.74 -16.07
C MET A 205 22.81 10.34 -15.43
N ARG A 206 23.09 10.83 -14.22
CA ARG A 206 24.35 10.50 -13.52
C ARG A 206 24.54 9.00 -13.34
N LEU A 207 23.48 8.28 -12.97
CA LEU A 207 23.55 6.83 -12.75
C LEU A 207 23.69 6.03 -14.04
N LEU A 208 23.06 6.48 -15.13
CA LEU A 208 23.17 5.84 -16.44
C LEU A 208 24.56 6.08 -17.07
N GLU A 209 25.13 7.26 -16.90
CA GLU A 209 26.46 7.61 -17.43
C GLU A 209 27.61 6.92 -16.69
N ASP A 210 27.39 6.46 -15.47
CA ASP A 210 28.39 5.72 -14.70
C ASP A 210 28.69 4.37 -15.36
N GLU A 211 29.88 4.26 -15.97
CA GLU A 211 30.35 3.05 -16.64
C GLU A 211 30.58 1.89 -15.68
N SER A 212 30.68 2.14 -14.36
CA SER A 212 30.72 1.05 -13.37
C SER A 212 29.38 0.30 -13.27
N ASN A 213 28.29 0.96 -13.68
CA ASN A 213 26.92 0.46 -13.56
C ASN A 213 26.32 -0.01 -14.88
N SER A 214 27.04 0.17 -15.98
CA SER A 214 26.52 -0.02 -17.33
C SER A 214 27.54 -0.69 -18.24
N ARG A 215 27.08 -1.59 -19.11
CA ARG A 215 27.93 -2.25 -20.11
C ARG A 215 27.28 -2.19 -21.50
N PRO A 216 28.07 -2.18 -22.58
CA PRO A 216 27.53 -2.34 -23.93
C PRO A 216 26.71 -3.62 -24.04
N PHE A 217 25.54 -3.51 -24.67
CA PHE A 217 24.58 -4.60 -24.79
C PHE A 217 24.26 -4.84 -26.26
N PRO A 218 25.05 -5.68 -26.96
CA PRO A 218 24.69 -6.14 -28.30
C PRO A 218 23.51 -7.09 -28.15
N PHE A 219 22.30 -6.55 -28.28
CA PHE A 219 21.08 -7.35 -28.21
C PHE A 219 21.06 -8.36 -29.36
N HIS A 220 20.75 -9.62 -29.06
CA HIS A 220 20.57 -10.64 -30.09
C HIS A 220 19.09 -10.99 -30.21
N HIS A 221 18.56 -11.86 -29.35
CA HIS A 221 17.23 -12.44 -29.55
C HIS A 221 16.40 -12.61 -28.27
N HIS A 222 17.01 -12.74 -27.08
CA HIS A 222 16.28 -13.06 -25.85
C HIS A 222 16.55 -12.04 -24.75
N LEU A 223 15.81 -10.93 -24.76
CA LEU A 223 16.08 -9.78 -23.89
C LEU A 223 16.11 -10.17 -22.42
N GLN A 224 15.15 -10.97 -21.97
CA GLN A 224 15.08 -11.35 -20.57
C GLN A 224 16.35 -12.07 -20.08
N LYS A 225 16.78 -13.10 -20.81
CA LYS A 225 17.93 -13.93 -20.42
C LYS A 225 19.25 -13.15 -20.57
N GLU A 226 19.41 -12.46 -21.69
CA GLU A 226 20.63 -11.70 -21.99
C GLU A 226 20.81 -10.54 -21.01
N LEU A 227 19.73 -9.82 -20.68
CA LEU A 227 19.76 -8.72 -19.72
C LEU A 227 20.02 -9.22 -18.30
N GLU A 228 19.39 -10.33 -17.87
CA GLU A 228 19.62 -10.93 -16.55
C GLU A 228 21.08 -11.38 -16.38
N GLN A 229 21.64 -12.02 -17.40
CA GLN A 229 23.06 -12.41 -17.40
C GLN A 229 23.96 -11.18 -17.28
N LEU A 230 23.80 -10.18 -18.15
CA LEU A 230 24.66 -9.01 -18.15
C LEU A 230 24.53 -8.18 -16.86
N VAL A 231 23.32 -8.03 -16.32
CA VAL A 231 23.09 -7.34 -15.05
C VAL A 231 23.77 -8.08 -13.91
N SER A 232 23.71 -9.41 -13.88
CA SER A 232 24.40 -10.21 -12.85
C SER A 232 25.93 -10.06 -12.94
N GLU A 233 26.49 -9.98 -14.15
CA GLU A 233 27.92 -9.73 -14.37
C GLU A 233 28.34 -8.33 -13.91
N ILE A 234 27.52 -7.31 -14.22
CA ILE A 234 27.73 -5.94 -13.74
C ILE A 234 27.78 -5.91 -12.22
N GLU A 235 26.79 -6.52 -11.56
CA GLU A 235 26.71 -6.56 -10.10
C GLU A 235 27.89 -7.30 -9.46
N GLN A 236 28.34 -8.40 -10.04
CA GLN A 236 29.52 -9.14 -9.56
C GLN A 236 30.84 -8.39 -9.78
N SER A 237 30.92 -7.59 -10.85
CA SER A 237 32.11 -6.81 -11.18
C SER A 237 32.24 -5.51 -10.39
N ARG A 238 31.21 -5.11 -9.62
CA ARG A 238 31.29 -3.92 -8.77
C ARG A 238 32.34 -4.13 -7.67
N PRO A 239 33.34 -3.25 -7.55
CA PRO A 239 34.25 -3.30 -6.41
C PRO A 239 33.43 -3.13 -5.14
N VAL A 240 33.55 -4.08 -4.22
CA VAL A 240 32.99 -3.96 -2.87
C VAL A 240 33.69 -2.78 -2.21
N GLU A 241 33.05 -1.60 -2.22
CA GLU A 241 33.54 -0.43 -1.49
C GLU A 241 33.54 -0.77 0.01
N ALA A 242 34.70 -1.22 0.50
CA ALA A 242 35.01 -1.33 1.91
C ALA A 242 35.13 0.09 2.49
N GLY A 243 34.01 0.70 2.87
CA GLY A 243 34.06 2.09 3.34
C GLY A 243 32.71 2.74 3.67
N GLY A 244 31.76 2.02 4.23
CA GLY A 244 30.52 2.62 4.72
C GLY A 244 29.84 1.72 5.72
N ALA A 245 30.09 1.96 7.01
CA ALA A 245 29.37 1.34 8.13
C ALA A 245 27.93 1.90 8.25
N ASP A 246 27.20 1.91 7.13
CA ASP A 246 25.76 2.13 7.04
C ASP A 246 25.22 1.13 6.00
N GLY A 247 25.36 -0.16 6.36
CA GLY A 247 25.03 -1.30 5.53
C GLY A 247 23.52 -1.43 5.33
N THR A 248 22.99 -0.73 4.33
CA THR A 248 21.81 -1.19 3.58
C THR A 248 22.28 -1.73 2.24
N ALA A 249 23.00 -2.84 2.28
CA ALA A 249 23.14 -3.71 1.12
C ALA A 249 21.74 -4.28 0.82
N PRO A 250 21.14 -4.04 -0.37
CA PRO A 250 19.98 -4.81 -0.75
C PRO A 250 20.50 -6.17 -1.22
N HIS A 251 20.70 -7.08 -0.27
CA HIS A 251 20.56 -8.49 -0.58
C HIS A 251 19.13 -8.67 -1.12
N GLN A 252 19.03 -8.75 -2.44
CA GLN A 252 17.86 -9.29 -3.12
C GLN A 252 17.73 -10.75 -2.69
N GLU A 253 17.06 -10.96 -1.55
CA GLU A 253 16.26 -12.16 -1.38
C GLU A 253 15.20 -12.14 -2.49
N ALA A 254 15.48 -12.90 -3.56
CA ALA A 254 14.43 -13.45 -4.40
C ALA A 254 13.50 -14.29 -3.51
N GLY A 255 12.49 -13.62 -2.95
CA GLY A 255 11.57 -14.22 -1.97
C GLY A 255 10.98 -13.20 -1.01
N GLU A 256 9.82 -12.64 -1.36
CA GLU A 256 8.81 -12.17 -0.41
C GLU A 256 9.20 -11.16 0.70
N ARG A 257 9.96 -10.10 0.40
CA ARG A 257 9.93 -8.91 1.30
C ARG A 257 9.09 -7.80 0.69
N PRO A 258 7.83 -7.61 1.14
CA PRO A 258 7.06 -6.45 0.74
C PRO A 258 7.76 -5.18 1.26
N PRO A 259 7.74 -4.08 0.49
CA PRO A 259 8.24 -2.79 0.95
C PRO A 259 7.53 -2.40 2.24
N ALA A 260 8.26 -1.68 3.09
CA ALA A 260 7.79 -1.19 4.38
C ALA A 260 6.57 -0.27 4.20
N GLY A 261 5.38 -0.86 4.18
CA GLY A 261 4.16 -0.12 3.87
C GLY A 261 2.98 -1.05 3.67
N ILE A 262 2.64 -1.79 4.71
CA ILE A 262 1.41 -2.52 5.04
C ILE A 262 1.87 -3.83 5.71
N GLN A 263 2.09 -3.76 7.02
CA GLN A 263 2.28 -4.96 7.83
C GLN A 263 1.01 -5.80 7.71
N ARG A 264 1.11 -6.92 6.97
CA ARG A 264 0.09 -7.97 6.97
C ARG A 264 -0.35 -8.23 8.41
N PHE A 265 -1.65 -8.15 8.64
CA PHE A 265 -2.29 -8.50 9.90
C PHE A 265 -2.03 -9.98 10.19
N LYS A 266 -0.89 -10.31 10.79
CA LYS A 266 -0.67 -11.62 11.41
C LYS A 266 -1.29 -11.54 12.82
N PRO A 267 -2.37 -12.29 13.10
CA PRO A 267 -2.91 -12.36 14.46
C PRO A 267 -1.80 -12.88 15.37
N GLN A 268 -1.34 -12.04 16.29
CA GLN A 268 -0.37 -12.46 17.29
C GLN A 268 -1.11 -13.35 18.29
N TRP A 269 -0.57 -14.53 18.58
CA TRP A 269 -1.10 -15.48 19.56
C TRP A 269 -1.42 -14.83 20.92
N SER A 270 -0.69 -13.78 21.29
CA SER A 270 -0.96 -12.96 22.49
C SER A 270 -2.36 -12.35 22.51
N THR A 271 -2.96 -12.02 21.36
CA THR A 271 -4.31 -11.45 21.28
C THR A 271 -5.37 -12.50 21.57
N LEU A 272 -5.16 -13.74 21.11
CA LEU A 272 -6.06 -14.86 21.42
C LEU A 272 -6.00 -15.24 22.90
N ILE A 273 -4.80 -15.30 23.47
CA ILE A 273 -4.60 -15.61 24.90
C ILE A 273 -5.28 -14.57 25.78
N ILE A 274 -5.07 -13.28 25.48
CA ILE A 274 -5.64 -12.19 26.28
C ILE A 274 -7.16 -12.11 26.11
N PHE A 275 -7.67 -12.40 24.92
CA PHE A 275 -9.11 -12.53 24.68
C PHE A 275 -9.72 -13.68 25.48
N ALA A 276 -9.11 -14.87 25.44
CA ALA A 276 -9.57 -16.03 26.22
C ALA A 276 -9.53 -15.75 27.73
N LEU A 277 -8.51 -15.04 28.20
CA LEU A 277 -8.35 -14.71 29.62
C LEU A 277 -9.35 -13.65 30.09
N LEU A 278 -9.59 -12.60 29.28
CA LEU A 278 -10.65 -11.62 29.53
C LEU A 278 -12.04 -12.28 29.55
N PHE A 279 -12.30 -13.16 28.59
CA PHE A 279 -13.58 -13.88 28.51
C PHE A 279 -13.79 -14.80 29.71
N ALA A 280 -12.79 -15.62 30.05
CA ALA A 280 -12.84 -16.51 31.22
C ALA A 280 -13.03 -15.74 32.53
N PHE A 281 -12.38 -14.58 32.67
CA PHE A 281 -12.50 -13.73 33.84
C PHE A 281 -13.90 -13.14 33.97
N ILE A 282 -14.44 -12.54 32.90
CA ILE A 282 -15.79 -11.95 32.94
C ILE A 282 -16.84 -13.03 33.18
N TYR A 283 -16.71 -14.21 32.56
CA TYR A 283 -17.60 -15.35 32.81
C TYR A 283 -17.56 -15.84 34.27
N ALA A 284 -16.37 -15.92 34.87
CA ALA A 284 -16.22 -16.29 36.28
C ALA A 284 -16.88 -15.26 37.21
N PHE A 285 -16.70 -13.97 36.93
CA PHE A 285 -17.30 -12.90 37.72
C PHE A 285 -18.82 -12.85 37.57
N LEU A 286 -19.35 -13.09 36.38
CA LEU A 286 -20.79 -13.25 36.16
C LEU A 286 -21.36 -14.34 37.07
N LYS A 287 -20.69 -15.51 37.14
CA LYS A 287 -21.10 -16.60 38.04
C LYS A 287 -21.00 -16.27 39.52
N ILE A 288 -20.03 -15.44 39.93
CA ILE A 288 -19.87 -15.02 41.32
C ILE A 288 -20.92 -13.96 41.69
N ALA A 289 -21.23 -13.04 40.77
CA ALA A 289 -22.30 -12.06 40.91
C ALA A 289 -23.67 -12.74 41.03
N PHE A 290 -23.94 -13.78 40.23
CA PHE A 290 -25.16 -14.59 40.36
C PHE A 290 -25.29 -15.29 41.72
N LYS A 291 -24.18 -15.59 42.39
CA LYS A 291 -24.19 -16.15 43.75
C LYS A 291 -24.44 -15.09 44.84
N GLY A 292 -24.61 -13.81 44.48
CA GLY A 292 -24.83 -12.72 45.42
C GLY A 292 -23.58 -12.30 46.21
N ASN A 293 -22.39 -12.80 45.83
CA ASN A 293 -21.15 -12.54 46.56
C ASN A 293 -20.49 -11.20 46.22
N ILE A 294 -20.96 -10.52 45.16
CA ILE A 294 -20.43 -9.23 44.70
C ILE A 294 -21.61 -8.31 44.45
N PRO A 295 -21.53 -7.01 44.82
CA PRO A 295 -22.57 -6.03 44.51
C PRO A 295 -22.83 -5.95 42.99
N SER A 296 -24.10 -5.74 42.61
CA SER A 296 -24.51 -5.67 41.20
C SER A 296 -23.94 -4.45 40.45
N ASP A 297 -23.60 -3.38 41.18
CA ASP A 297 -22.80 -2.26 40.68
C ASP A 297 -21.32 -2.67 40.55
N GLY A 298 -21.06 -3.48 39.53
CA GLY A 298 -19.76 -4.05 39.22
C GLY A 298 -18.85 -3.15 38.40
N PHE A 299 -19.25 -1.89 38.10
CA PHE A 299 -18.54 -1.03 37.15
C PHE A 299 -17.07 -0.87 37.51
N GLY A 300 -16.76 -0.51 38.76
CA GLY A 300 -15.38 -0.27 39.19
C GLY A 300 -14.48 -1.50 39.05
N ILE A 301 -15.01 -2.68 39.37
CA ILE A 301 -14.28 -3.95 39.24
C ILE A 301 -14.06 -4.28 37.76
N CYS A 302 -15.10 -4.19 36.94
CA CYS A 302 -15.02 -4.44 35.50
C CYS A 302 -14.03 -3.50 34.81
N PHE A 303 -14.04 -2.22 35.20
CA PHE A 303 -13.13 -1.21 34.67
C PHE A 303 -11.69 -1.48 35.10
N ALA A 304 -11.43 -1.78 36.38
CA ALA A 304 -10.09 -2.06 36.88
C ALA A 304 -9.46 -3.28 36.19
N VAL A 305 -10.26 -4.35 36.00
CA VAL A 305 -9.82 -5.58 35.34
C VAL A 305 -9.54 -5.35 33.87
N SER A 306 -10.45 -4.68 33.16
CA SER A 306 -10.27 -4.35 31.75
C SER A 306 -9.03 -3.47 31.58
N LEU A 307 -8.85 -2.46 32.43
CA LEU A 307 -7.66 -1.62 32.40
C LEU A 307 -6.37 -2.42 32.65
N ALA A 308 -6.35 -3.29 33.66
CA ALA A 308 -5.20 -4.15 33.96
C ALA A 308 -4.87 -5.10 32.79
N GLY A 309 -5.87 -5.74 32.19
CA GLY A 309 -5.71 -6.57 31.00
C GLY A 309 -5.14 -5.79 29.82
N GLY A 310 -5.59 -4.55 29.63
CA GLY A 310 -5.07 -3.62 28.64
C GLY A 310 -3.61 -3.23 28.89
N LEU A 311 -3.22 -2.95 30.14
CA LEU A 311 -1.83 -2.67 30.51
C LEU A 311 -0.91 -3.86 30.21
N ILE A 312 -1.34 -5.07 30.59
CA ILE A 312 -0.62 -6.31 30.29
C ILE A 312 -0.47 -6.48 28.77
N TYR A 313 -1.56 -6.27 28.01
CA TYR A 313 -1.54 -6.35 26.54
C TYR A 313 -0.53 -5.37 25.91
N LEU A 314 -0.52 -4.11 26.36
CA LEU A 314 0.44 -3.11 25.91
C LEU A 314 1.88 -3.46 26.29
N PHE A 315 2.10 -4.07 27.44
CA PHE A 315 3.42 -4.47 27.90
C PHE A 315 3.98 -5.64 27.08
N LEU A 316 3.17 -6.67 26.82
CA LEU A 316 3.51 -7.83 25.99
C LEU A 316 3.74 -7.47 24.51
N ALA A 317 3.19 -6.35 24.03
CA ALA A 317 3.37 -5.93 22.66
C ALA A 317 4.87 -5.64 22.34
N LYS A 318 5.46 -6.48 21.48
CA LYS A 318 6.86 -6.36 21.04
C LYS A 318 7.16 -5.01 20.36
N ARG A 319 6.17 -4.44 19.68
CA ARG A 319 6.23 -3.08 19.09
C ARG A 319 4.95 -2.33 19.44
N LEU A 320 5.08 -1.20 20.12
CA LEU A 320 3.97 -0.28 20.40
C LEU A 320 3.68 0.53 19.14
N THR A 321 2.68 0.10 18.37
CA THR A 321 2.12 0.87 17.24
C THR A 321 0.72 1.34 17.60
N PHE A 322 0.22 2.37 16.90
CA PHE A 322 -1.14 2.90 17.06
C PHE A 322 -2.23 1.81 16.96
N TRP A 323 -1.94 0.72 16.25
CA TRP A 323 -2.86 -0.41 16.06
C TRP A 323 -3.03 -1.29 17.30
N VAL A 324 -2.08 -1.27 18.24
CA VAL A 324 -2.12 -2.11 19.45
C VAL A 324 -3.29 -1.75 20.36
N PRO A 325 -3.46 -0.49 20.83
CA PRO A 325 -4.62 -0.12 21.64
C PRO A 325 -5.94 -0.28 20.89
N LEU A 326 -5.96 -0.04 19.57
CA LEU A 326 -7.16 -0.25 18.76
C LEU A 326 -7.58 -1.73 18.72
N ARG A 327 -6.64 -2.66 18.55
CA ARG A 327 -6.91 -4.11 18.59
C ARG A 327 -7.46 -4.53 19.94
N TYR A 328 -6.90 -4.00 21.02
CA TYR A 328 -7.39 -4.27 22.35
C TYR A 328 -8.84 -3.80 22.53
N ALA A 329 -9.16 -2.57 22.10
CA ALA A 329 -10.52 -2.04 22.16
C ALA A 329 -11.51 -2.88 21.33
N VAL A 330 -11.12 -3.31 20.12
CA VAL A 330 -11.95 -4.19 19.28
C VAL A 330 -12.15 -5.57 19.93
N ALA A 331 -11.09 -6.16 20.49
CA ALA A 331 -11.17 -7.44 21.18
C ALA A 331 -12.08 -7.35 22.42
N LEU A 332 -11.99 -6.25 23.16
CA LEU A 332 -12.85 -5.99 24.31
C LEU A 332 -14.32 -5.86 23.91
N PHE A 333 -14.59 -5.14 22.82
CA PHE A 333 -15.93 -5.00 22.24
C PHE A 333 -16.51 -6.35 21.77
N LEU A 334 -15.73 -7.14 21.04
CA LEU A 334 -16.14 -8.48 20.59
C LEU A 334 -16.40 -9.41 21.78
N GLY A 335 -15.55 -9.35 22.80
CA GLY A 335 -15.71 -10.14 24.03
C GLY A 335 -17.02 -9.81 24.72
N TRP A 336 -17.32 -8.52 24.88
CA TRP A 336 -18.60 -8.04 25.41
C TRP A 336 -19.80 -8.48 24.56
N ALA A 337 -19.74 -8.34 23.23
CA ALA A 337 -20.82 -8.73 22.34
C ALA A 337 -21.12 -10.23 22.43
N LEU A 338 -20.08 -11.07 22.52
CA LEU A 338 -20.22 -12.50 22.74
C LEU A 338 -20.85 -12.81 24.10
N ILE A 339 -20.44 -12.13 25.17
CA ILE A 339 -21.05 -12.30 26.49
C ILE A 339 -22.54 -11.98 26.46
N GLY A 340 -22.94 -10.90 25.78
CA GLY A 340 -24.35 -10.55 25.60
C GLY A 340 -25.13 -11.62 24.84
N ALA A 341 -24.52 -12.22 23.80
CA ALA A 341 -25.14 -13.30 23.03
C ALA A 341 -25.30 -14.62 23.83
N PHE A 342 -24.45 -14.86 24.83
CA PHE A 342 -24.52 -16.04 25.71
C PHE A 342 -25.30 -15.79 27.00
N MET A 343 -25.82 -14.58 27.20
CA MET A 343 -26.61 -14.24 28.37
C MET A 343 -28.05 -14.76 28.17
N PRO A 344 -28.62 -15.53 29.11
CA PRO A 344 -29.97 -16.05 28.97
C PRO A 344 -31.00 -14.90 28.98
N GLU A 345 -31.91 -14.90 28.01
CA GLU A 345 -32.96 -13.88 27.83
C GLU A 345 -33.92 -13.72 29.02
N THR A 346 -33.85 -14.62 30.02
CA THR A 346 -34.75 -14.65 31.18
C THR A 346 -34.31 -13.81 32.38
N ASP A 347 -33.10 -13.23 32.36
CA ASP A 347 -32.50 -12.57 33.54
C ASP A 347 -32.60 -11.03 33.51
N ALA A 348 -33.82 -10.49 33.61
CA ALA A 348 -34.11 -9.05 33.69
C ALA A 348 -33.75 -8.39 35.05
N GLY A 349 -32.69 -8.86 35.71
CA GLY A 349 -32.29 -8.44 37.06
C GLY A 349 -30.79 -8.16 37.17
N ILE A 350 -30.13 -8.79 38.14
CA ILE A 350 -28.70 -8.60 38.48
C ILE A 350 -27.78 -8.78 37.25
N GLY A 351 -28.13 -9.69 36.34
CA GLY A 351 -27.37 -9.93 35.13
C GLY A 351 -27.36 -8.73 34.17
N GLU A 352 -28.50 -8.06 34.00
CA GLU A 352 -28.64 -6.92 33.08
C GLU A 352 -27.87 -5.70 33.61
N GLU A 353 -27.98 -5.43 34.92
CA GLU A 353 -27.19 -4.39 35.59
C GLU A 353 -25.67 -4.64 35.46
N TYR A 354 -25.25 -5.90 35.61
CA TYR A 354 -23.85 -6.28 35.46
C TYR A 354 -23.38 -6.17 34.01
N TYR A 355 -24.23 -6.51 33.04
CA TYR A 355 -23.95 -6.38 31.62
C TYR A 355 -23.78 -4.90 31.22
N ILE A 356 -24.68 -4.02 31.67
CA ILE A 356 -24.59 -2.57 31.46
C ILE A 356 -23.33 -2.00 32.12
N SER A 357 -23.00 -2.45 33.33
CA SER A 357 -21.78 -2.07 34.03
C SER A 357 -20.53 -2.50 33.27
N THR A 358 -20.54 -3.70 32.67
CA THR A 358 -19.43 -4.23 31.86
C THR A 358 -19.28 -3.48 30.55
N LEU A 359 -20.38 -3.13 29.86
CA LEU A 359 -20.37 -2.28 28.68
C LEU A 359 -19.76 -0.92 29.00
N THR A 360 -20.26 -0.28 30.06
CA THR A 360 -19.82 1.05 30.47
C THR A 360 -18.33 1.01 30.80
N ALA A 361 -17.90 0.04 31.61
CA ALA A 361 -16.49 -0.20 31.91
C ALA A 361 -15.66 -0.36 30.63
N GLY A 362 -16.13 -1.13 29.66
CA GLY A 362 -15.38 -1.37 28.43
C GLY A 362 -15.23 -0.14 27.54
N VAL A 363 -16.26 0.68 27.43
CA VAL A 363 -16.18 1.98 26.75
C VAL A 363 -15.17 2.89 27.44
N PHE A 364 -15.25 3.03 28.77
CA PHE A 364 -14.32 3.84 29.53
C PHE A 364 -12.87 3.33 29.43
N THR A 365 -12.65 2.01 29.49
CA THR A 365 -11.33 1.42 29.32
C THR A 365 -10.77 1.68 27.92
N ALA A 366 -11.59 1.61 26.87
CA ALA A 366 -11.17 1.90 25.50
C ALA A 366 -10.67 3.35 25.34
N PHE A 367 -11.18 4.30 26.13
CA PHE A 367 -10.64 5.67 26.19
C PHE A 367 -9.44 5.79 27.12
N ALA A 368 -9.49 5.19 28.31
CA ALA A 368 -8.43 5.29 29.32
C ALA A 368 -7.10 4.66 28.89
N ILE A 369 -7.13 3.69 27.97
CA ILE A 369 -5.91 3.03 27.50
C ILE A 369 -5.04 3.92 26.60
N TRP A 370 -5.62 4.94 25.96
CA TRP A 370 -4.89 5.82 25.04
C TRP A 370 -3.85 6.72 25.74
N PRO A 371 -4.17 7.42 26.84
CA PRO A 371 -3.17 8.13 27.64
C PRO A 371 -2.02 7.22 28.09
N VAL A 372 -2.33 6.01 28.56
CA VAL A 372 -1.32 5.06 29.03
C VAL A 372 -0.43 4.58 27.87
N PHE A 373 -1.04 4.29 26.72
CA PHE A 373 -0.30 3.99 25.49
C PHE A 373 0.64 5.15 25.12
N GLY A 374 0.18 6.40 25.17
CA GLY A 374 1.00 7.58 24.88
C GLY A 374 2.22 7.70 25.80
N ILE A 375 2.03 7.48 27.11
CA ILE A 375 3.11 7.48 28.11
C ILE A 375 4.12 6.36 27.82
N LEU A 376 3.64 5.13 27.64
CA LEU A 376 4.52 3.98 27.36
C LEU A 376 5.28 4.13 26.04
N TYR A 377 4.61 4.62 25.01
CA TYR A 377 5.22 4.91 23.71
C TYR A 377 6.34 5.95 23.85
N TRP A 378 6.09 7.04 24.58
CA TRP A 378 7.09 8.08 24.84
C TRP A 378 8.30 7.54 25.62
N ILE A 379 8.06 6.76 26.69
CA ILE A 379 9.13 6.14 27.49
C ILE A 379 9.99 5.20 26.64
N ARG A 380 9.37 4.31 25.83
CA ARG A 380 10.12 3.38 24.96
C ARG A 380 10.89 4.12 23.87
N LYS A 381 10.31 5.17 23.27
CA LYS A 381 10.98 6.02 22.27
C LYS A 381 12.21 6.73 22.85
N LYS A 382 12.13 7.19 24.11
CA LYS A 382 13.26 7.84 24.81
C LYS A 382 14.37 6.85 25.17
N ARG A 383 14.03 5.60 25.52
CA ARG A 383 15.03 4.54 25.80
C ARG A 383 15.75 4.04 24.55
N GLY A 384 15.08 3.96 23.40
CA GLY A 384 15.69 3.56 22.13
C GLY A 384 16.52 4.64 21.42
N ARG A 385 16.67 5.83 22.02
CA ARG A 385 17.47 6.96 21.51
C ARG A 385 18.68 7.29 22.39
N ARG A 386 18.99 6.47 23.40
CA ARG A 386 20.29 6.55 24.07
C ARG A 386 21.28 5.75 23.22
N PRO A 387 22.43 6.35 22.84
CA PRO A 387 23.46 5.67 22.07
C PRO A 387 23.98 4.42 22.79
#